data_AF-A0ABD5D8B6-F1
#
_entry.id   AF-A0ABD5D8B6-F1
#
_cell.length_a   1.000
_cell.length_b   1.000
_cell.length_c   1.000
_cell.angle_alpha   90.00
_cell.angle_beta   90.00
_cell.angle_gamma   90.00
#
_symmetry.space_group_name_H-M   'P 1'
#
loop_
_entity.id
_entity.type
_entity.pdbx_description
1 polymer ?
#
loop_
_entity_poly.entity_id
_entity_poly.type
_entity_poly.pdbx_seq_one_letter_code
_entity_poly.pdbx_strand_id
1 'polypeptide(L)'
;IISETRLYDQYWENINFLKKFRRSHVGAVDQQLLLDTLQELGQSTINQLPAHIFKDKTNVLKGIHQVWALVAKRMIACDLYCPLTAETVIWVNQNDAFARNI
;
A
#
# COMPACT_ATOMS: atom_id res chain seq x y z
N ILE A 1 6.94 11.94 -24.99
CA ILE A 1 5.53 11.58 -25.29
C ILE A 1 5.29 10.22 -24.63
N ILE A 2 4.46 10.17 -23.59
CA ILE A 2 4.02 8.89 -23.00
C ILE A 2 2.82 8.45 -23.83
N SER A 3 2.89 7.29 -24.47
CA SER A 3 1.78 6.75 -25.26
C SER A 3 0.72 6.15 -24.34
N GLU A 4 -0.56 6.38 -24.64
CA GLU A 4 -1.71 5.88 -23.88
C GLU A 4 -1.68 4.35 -23.68
N THR A 5 -1.18 3.61 -24.68
CA THR A 5 -0.96 2.16 -24.60
C THR A 5 -0.02 1.79 -23.44
N ARG A 6 1.06 2.55 -23.24
CA ARG A 6 2.05 2.28 -22.19
C ARG A 6 1.50 2.57 -20.78
N LEU A 7 0.60 3.55 -20.65
CA LEU A 7 -0.10 3.82 -19.39
C LEU A 7 -1.04 2.67 -19.03
N TYR A 8 -1.72 2.11 -20.03
CA TYR A 8 -2.61 0.97 -19.85
C TYR A 8 -1.82 -0.28 -19.46
N ASP A 9 -0.70 -0.56 -20.12
CA ASP A 9 0.19 -1.68 -19.80
C ASP A 9 0.68 -1.58 -18.34
N GLN A 10 1.16 -0.40 -17.92
CA GLN A 10 1.66 -0.19 -16.56
C GLN A 10 0.56 -0.42 -15.50
N TYR A 11 -0.63 0.11 -15.75
CA TYR A 11 -1.78 -0.09 -14.86
C TYR A 11 -2.13 -1.58 -14.73
N TRP A 12 -2.16 -2.32 -15.85
CA TRP A 12 -2.44 -3.75 -15.84
C TRP A 12 -1.36 -4.58 -15.13
N GLU A 13 -0.09 -4.25 -15.34
CA GLU A 13 1.03 -4.87 -14.62
C GLU A 13 0.89 -4.68 -13.11
N ASN A 14 0.59 -3.46 -12.67
CA ASN A 14 0.43 -3.12 -11.27
C ASN A 14 -0.78 -3.83 -10.64
N ILE A 15 -1.91 -3.91 -11.35
CA ILE A 15 -3.07 -4.70 -10.91
C ILE A 15 -2.71 -6.19 -10.79
N ASN A 16 -1.98 -6.75 -11.75
CA ASN A 16 -1.55 -8.16 -11.70
C ASN A 16 -0.55 -8.43 -10.58
N PHE A 17 0.33 -7.48 -10.26
CA PHE A 17 1.21 -7.52 -9.11
C PHE A 17 0.40 -7.56 -7.80
N LEU A 18 -0.55 -6.63 -7.62
CA LEU A 18 -1.36 -6.53 -6.40
C LEU A 18 -2.26 -7.74 -6.16
N LYS A 19 -2.71 -8.44 -7.20
CA LYS A 19 -3.50 -9.69 -7.06
C LYS A 19 -2.82 -10.73 -6.18
N LYS A 20 -1.49 -10.79 -6.16
CA LYS A 20 -0.71 -11.73 -5.34
C LYS A 20 -0.93 -11.50 -3.84
N PHE A 21 -1.21 -10.26 -3.44
CA PHE A 21 -1.36 -9.86 -2.04
C PHE A 21 -2.81 -9.86 -1.57
N ARG A 22 -3.80 -10.00 -2.47
CA ARG A 22 -5.24 -9.93 -2.14
C ARG A 22 -5.68 -10.92 -1.06
N ARG A 23 -5.06 -12.09 -1.01
CA ARG A 23 -5.32 -13.16 -0.02
C ARG A 23 -4.40 -13.11 1.19
N SER A 24 -3.47 -12.15 1.25
CA SER A 24 -2.54 -12.04 2.37
C SER A 24 -3.28 -11.60 3.63
N HIS A 25 -2.99 -12.31 4.73
CA HIS A 25 -3.50 -11.96 6.04
C HIS A 25 -2.67 -10.83 6.63
N VAL A 26 -3.35 -9.83 7.20
CA VAL A 26 -2.73 -8.76 7.99
C VAL A 26 -3.45 -8.79 9.32
N GLY A 27 -2.70 -8.93 10.42
CA GLY A 27 -3.28 -8.95 11.76
C GLY A 27 -3.96 -7.61 12.05
N ALA A 28 -5.07 -7.63 12.79
CA ALA A 28 -5.85 -6.43 13.07
C ALA A 28 -5.02 -5.33 13.77
N VAL A 29 -4.13 -5.73 14.69
CA VAL A 29 -3.24 -4.81 15.42
C VAL A 29 -2.25 -4.14 14.47
N ASP A 30 -1.51 -4.94 13.68
CA ASP A 30 -0.53 -4.43 12.70
C ASP A 30 -1.22 -3.55 11.65
N GLN A 31 -2.40 -3.95 11.18
CA GLN A 31 -3.19 -3.19 10.22
C GLN A 31 -3.55 -1.81 10.78
N GLN A 32 -4.07 -1.76 12.02
CA GLN A 32 -4.50 -0.50 12.63
C GLN A 32 -3.29 0.41 12.84
N LEU A 33 -2.18 -0.12 13.36
CA LEU A 33 -0.94 0.63 13.54
C LEU A 33 -0.44 1.23 12.23
N LEU A 34 -0.39 0.45 11.14
CA LEU A 34 0.04 0.93 9.83
C LEU A 34 -0.87 2.05 9.29
N LEU A 35 -2.19 1.93 9.47
CA LEU A 35 -3.15 2.92 8.98
C LEU A 35 -3.11 4.19 9.81
N ASP A 36 -3.07 4.09 11.13
CA ASP A 36 -3.02 5.24 12.03
C ASP A 36 -1.73 6.03 11.80
N THR A 37 -0.57 5.36 11.73
CA THR A 37 0.70 6.02 11.43
C THR A 37 0.69 6.65 10.04
N LEU A 38 0.14 5.98 9.03
CA LEU A 38 0.05 6.56 7.68
C LEU A 38 -0.90 7.77 7.65
N GLN A 39 -1.98 7.75 8.43
CA GLN A 39 -2.92 8.84 8.56
C GLN A 39 -2.28 10.05 9.24
N GLU A 40 -1.49 9.84 10.30
CA GLU A 40 -0.73 10.89 10.99
C GLU A 40 0.33 11.53 10.08
N LEU A 41 1.03 10.73 9.28
CA LEU A 41 2.01 11.21 8.30
C LEU A 41 1.35 11.87 7.07
N GLY A 42 0.08 11.59 6.82
CA GLY A 42 -0.68 11.97 5.64
C GLY A 42 -0.30 11.14 4.39
N GLN A 43 1.00 11.07 4.09
CA GLN A 43 1.56 10.25 3.02
C GLN A 43 2.92 9.68 3.44
N SER A 44 3.28 8.52 2.88
CA SER A 44 4.58 7.89 3.09
C SER A 44 4.96 7.05 1.88
N THR A 45 6.08 6.34 1.92
CA THR A 45 6.40 5.31 0.92
C THR A 45 6.22 3.91 1.49
N ILE A 46 6.09 2.93 0.59
CA ILE A 46 5.99 1.50 0.93
C ILE A 46 7.09 1.07 1.91
N ASN A 47 8.32 1.56 1.74
CA ASN A 47 9.47 1.22 2.58
C ASN A 47 9.57 2.10 3.82
N GLN A 48 9.29 3.41 3.70
CA GLN A 48 9.43 4.34 4.81
C GLN A 48 8.43 4.08 5.93
N LEU A 49 7.18 3.73 5.61
CA LEU A 49 6.15 3.50 6.64
C LEU A 49 6.53 2.36 7.60
N PRO A 50 6.86 1.13 7.14
CA PRO A 50 7.36 0.07 8.01
C PRO A 50 8.69 0.39 8.69
N ALA A 51 9.60 1.10 8.02
CA ALA A 51 10.89 1.49 8.60
C ALA A 51 10.73 2.52 9.74
N HIS A 52 9.65 3.30 9.73
CA HIS A 52 9.31 4.23 10.80
C HIS A 52 8.78 3.51 12.04
N ILE A 53 8.00 2.44 11.83
CA ILE A 53 7.32 1.69 12.90
C ILE A 53 8.24 0.63 13.52
N PHE A 54 8.97 -0.11 12.69
CA PHE A 54 9.76 -1.25 13.10
C PHE A 54 11.26 -0.94 13.08
N LYS A 55 11.96 -1.27 14.17
CA LYS A 55 13.42 -1.12 14.25
C LYS A 55 14.20 -2.28 13.62
N ASP A 56 13.59 -3.46 13.54
CA ASP A 56 14.24 -4.67 13.03
C ASP A 56 14.00 -4.88 11.54
N LYS A 57 15.06 -5.18 10.78
CA LYS A 57 14.99 -5.41 9.33
C LYS A 57 13.98 -6.50 8.94
N THR A 58 13.87 -7.58 9.71
CA THR A 58 12.91 -8.66 9.45
C THR A 58 11.46 -8.18 9.58
N ASN A 59 11.19 -7.34 10.59
CA ASN A 59 9.86 -6.77 10.82
C ASN A 59 9.53 -5.69 9.77
N VAL A 60 10.52 -4.92 9.31
CA VAL A 60 10.35 -3.98 8.19
C VAL A 60 9.93 -4.71 6.92
N LEU A 61 10.59 -5.81 6.55
CA LEU A 61 10.22 -6.61 5.38
C LEU A 61 8.80 -7.19 5.49
N LYS A 62 8.45 -7.69 6.68
CA LYS A 62 7.08 -8.15 6.97
C LYS A 62 6.07 -7.01 6.83
N GLY A 63 6.40 -5.82 7.33
CA GLY A 63 5.59 -4.61 7.21
C GLY A 63 5.39 -4.20 5.76
N ILE A 64 6.43 -4.24 4.92
CA ILE A 64 6.31 -3.97 3.46
C ILE A 64 5.30 -4.92 2.83
N HIS A 65 5.36 -6.22 3.15
CA HIS A 65 4.39 -7.19 2.65
C HIS A 65 2.96 -6.87 3.12
N GLN A 66 2.80 -6.47 4.38
CA GLN A 66 1.51 -6.06 4.93
C GLN A 66 0.97 -4.81 4.24
N VAL A 67 1.80 -3.80 4.00
CA VAL A 67 1.40 -2.58 3.27
C VAL A 67 0.91 -2.92 1.87
N TRP A 68 1.62 -3.78 1.12
CA TRP A 68 1.14 -4.25 -0.19
C TRP A 68 -0.20 -4.98 -0.12
N ALA A 69 -0.42 -5.77 0.94
CA ALA A 69 -1.71 -6.41 1.17
C ALA A 69 -2.82 -5.40 1.45
N LEU A 70 -2.53 -4.31 2.17
CA LEU A 70 -3.48 -3.22 2.42
C LEU A 70 -3.79 -2.41 1.15
N VAL A 71 -2.80 -2.19 0.29
CA VAL A 71 -3.00 -1.60 -1.05
C VAL A 71 -3.90 -2.51 -1.90
N ALA A 72 -3.62 -3.81 -1.94
CA ALA A 72 -4.43 -4.77 -2.67
C ALA A 72 -5.88 -4.88 -2.15
N LYS A 73 -6.09 -4.61 -0.86
CA LYS A 73 -7.41 -4.53 -0.20
C LYS A 73 -8.07 -3.16 -0.32
N ARG A 74 -7.45 -2.20 -1.02
CA ARG A 74 -7.93 -0.82 -1.20
C ARG A 74 -8.05 -0.01 0.10
N MET A 75 -7.41 -0.45 1.18
CA MET A 75 -7.34 0.34 2.41
C MET A 75 -6.30 1.46 2.32
N ILE A 76 -5.25 1.21 1.56
CA ILE A 76 -4.20 2.19 1.22
C ILE A 76 -4.27 2.42 -0.29
N ALA A 77 -4.18 3.67 -0.70
CA ALA A 77 -4.15 4.08 -2.09
C ALA A 77 -2.72 4.42 -2.52
N CYS A 78 -2.47 4.30 -3.82
CA CYS A 78 -1.22 4.68 -4.49
C CYS A 78 -1.52 5.00 -5.96
N ASP A 79 -0.56 5.60 -6.65
CA ASP A 79 -0.67 5.81 -8.10
C ASP A 79 -0.36 4.50 -8.85
N LEU A 80 -1.37 3.95 -9.53
CA LEU A 80 -1.27 2.73 -10.31
C LEU A 80 -0.77 2.95 -11.74
N TYR A 81 -0.63 4.19 -12.19
CA TYR A 81 -0.07 4.52 -13.50
C TYR A 81 1.46 4.65 -13.47
N CYS A 82 2.04 4.69 -12.26
CA CYS A 82 3.49 4.63 -12.06
C CYS A 82 3.94 3.21 -11.65
N PRO A 83 5.16 2.80 -11.99
CA PRO A 83 5.70 1.51 -11.55
C PRO A 83 5.64 1.35 -10.02
N LEU A 84 5.11 0.22 -9.56
CA LEU A 84 5.08 -0.11 -8.14
C LEU A 84 6.47 -0.53 -7.65
N THR A 85 7.01 0.22 -6.69
CA THR A 85 8.34 0.03 -6.11
C THR A 85 8.31 0.27 -4.60
N ALA A 86 9.44 0.03 -3.93
CA ALA A 86 9.62 0.36 -2.51
C ALA A 86 9.46 1.87 -2.20
N GLU A 87 9.66 2.73 -3.20
CA GLU A 87 9.53 4.19 -3.07
C GLU A 87 8.16 4.70 -3.53
N THR A 88 7.23 3.80 -3.89
CA THR A 88 5.87 4.21 -4.25
C THR A 88 5.22 4.95 -3.09
N VAL A 89 4.75 6.16 -3.38
CA VAL A 89 4.01 7.00 -2.44
C VAL A 89 2.63 6.41 -2.21
N ILE A 90 2.26 6.34 -0.93
CA ILE A 90 1.02 5.76 -0.44
C ILE A 90 0.33 6.71 0.52
N TRP A 91 -0.99 6.61 0.60
CA TRP A 91 -1.84 7.36 1.53
C TRP A 91 -3.06 6.52 1.93
N VAL A 92 -3.65 6.83 3.09
CA VAL A 92 -4.86 6.11 3.53
C VAL A 92 -6.00 6.36 2.55
N ASN A 93 -6.68 5.30 2.11
CA ASN A 93 -7.84 5.44 1.25
C ASN A 93 -9.07 5.83 2.09
N GLN A 94 -9.37 7.12 2.11
CA GLN A 94 -10.49 7.68 2.88
C GLN A 94 -11.85 7.12 2.44
N ASN A 95 -11.98 6.63 1.21
CA ASN A 95 -13.24 6.06 0.71
C ASN A 95 -13.58 4.70 1.35
N ASP A 96 -12.59 3.94 1.82
CA ASP A 96 -12.81 2.66 2.51
C ASP A 96 -13.04 2.85 4.02
N ALA A 97 -12.53 3.95 4.59
CA ALA A 97 -12.77 4.32 5.98
C ALA A 97 -14.26 4.58 6.27
N PHE A 98 -15.02 5.09 5.29
CA PHE A 98 -16.47 5.25 5.41
C PHE A 98 -17.25 3.93 5.36
N ALA A 99 -16.74 2.89 4.70
CA ALA A 99 -17.41 1.60 4.60
C ALA A 99 -17.39 0.79 5.92
N ARG A 100 -16.56 1.19 6.89
CA ARG A 100 -16.51 0.60 8.24
C ARG A 100 -17.47 1.25 9.24
N ASN A 101 -18.13 2.35 8.86
CA ASN A 101 -19.04 3.12 9.72
C ASN A 101 -20.54 2.96 9.35
N ILE A 102 -20.91 1.90 8.61
CA ILE A 102 -22.31 1.51 8.38
C ILE A 102 -22.52 0.07 8.84
#